data_AF-A0AAD6FWV9-F1
#
_entry.id   AF-A0AAD6FWV9-F1
#
_cell.length_a   1.000
_cell.length_b   1.000
_cell.length_c   1.000
_cell.angle_alpha   90.00
_cell.angle_beta   90.00
_cell.angle_gamma   90.00
#
_symmetry.space_group_name_H-M   'P 1'
#
loop_
_entity.id
_entity.type
_entity.pdbx_description
1 polymer ?
#
loop_
_entity_poly.entity_id
_entity_poly.type
_entity_poly.pdbx_seq_one_letter_code
_entity_poly.pdbx_strand_id
1 'polypeptide(L)'
;MAAQVAKYSFLPELYIALETRDFHASGALYNTLVDNSDQPSVSEENIIDLAEMFVRYNADKVLGIHLIHGHFKIPKNTVMLRSNFESPSLRWTKVTDIDKIEPSRVYRHIFALTKDGLCAYKLQDGPLPDLSGVGLGFLDEFINYIVKKNLTGLISL
;
A
#
# COMPACT_ATOMS: atom_id res chain seq x y z
N MET A 1 32.23 9.48 -1.61
CA MET A 1 31.42 10.39 -0.76
C MET A 1 30.17 10.77 -1.52
N ALA A 2 29.02 10.31 -1.02
CA ALA A 2 27.69 10.93 -1.05
C ALA A 2 26.70 9.82 -0.65
N ALA A 3 26.55 9.58 0.65
CA ALA A 3 25.43 8.79 1.15
C ALA A 3 24.20 9.69 0.99
N GLN A 4 23.32 9.33 0.06
CA GLN A 4 22.06 10.03 -0.13
C GLN A 4 21.17 9.67 1.07
N VAL A 5 21.08 10.61 2.02
CA VAL A 5 20.22 10.50 3.19
C VAL A 5 18.77 10.41 2.67
N ALA A 6 18.14 9.26 2.87
CA ALA A 6 16.73 9.08 2.61
C ALA A 6 15.95 10.07 3.50
N LYS A 7 15.22 11.00 2.88
CA LYS A 7 14.36 11.96 3.57
C LYS A 7 13.07 11.27 4.00
N TYR A 8 13.02 10.60 5.13
CA TYR A 8 11.71 10.21 5.67
C TYR A 8 11.70 10.35 7.19
N SER A 9 10.79 11.20 7.65
CA SER A 9 10.36 11.40 9.04
C SER A 9 9.07 12.23 8.99
N PHE A 10 8.10 11.72 8.22
CA PHE A 10 6.68 12.08 8.27
C PHE A 10 5.93 11.05 7.38
N LEU A 11 4.63 10.85 7.59
CA LEU A 11 3.75 9.97 6.78
C LEU A 11 3.03 10.73 5.63
N PRO A 12 3.60 11.72 4.91
CA PRO A 12 2.81 12.55 4.01
C PRO A 12 2.25 11.72 2.86
N GLU A 13 2.92 10.64 2.43
CA GLU A 13 2.47 9.79 1.33
C GLU A 13 1.10 9.13 1.60
N LEU A 14 0.76 8.89 2.88
CA LEU A 14 -0.54 8.37 3.30
C LEU A 14 -1.61 9.45 3.41
N TYR A 15 -1.23 10.71 3.65
CA TYR A 15 -2.13 11.83 3.95
C TYR A 15 -2.30 12.85 2.81
N ILE A 16 -1.49 12.77 1.76
CA ILE A 16 -1.59 13.67 0.61
C ILE A 16 -2.85 13.37 -0.18
N ALA A 17 -3.65 14.40 -0.43
CA ALA A 17 -4.82 14.34 -1.31
C ALA A 17 -4.44 13.75 -2.68
N LEU A 18 -5.28 12.84 -3.18
CA LEU A 18 -5.07 12.23 -4.48
C LEU A 18 -5.33 13.22 -5.61
N GLU A 19 -4.42 13.24 -6.58
CA GLU A 19 -4.57 13.94 -7.85
C GLU A 19 -4.83 12.93 -8.99
N THR A 20 -5.30 13.41 -10.14
CA THR A 20 -5.57 12.55 -11.32
C THR A 20 -4.40 11.65 -11.69
N ARG A 21 -3.16 12.16 -11.59
CA ARG A 21 -1.93 11.40 -11.86
C ARG A 21 -1.74 10.20 -10.93
N ASP A 22 -2.19 10.28 -9.68
CA ASP A 22 -2.06 9.20 -8.71
C ASP A 22 -2.94 8.01 -9.09
N PHE A 23 -4.15 8.27 -9.59
CA PHE A 23 -5.03 7.21 -10.08
C PHE A 23 -4.42 6.50 -11.29
N HIS A 24 -3.84 7.25 -12.23
CA HIS A 24 -3.15 6.65 -13.38
C HIS A 24 -1.94 5.82 -12.97
N ALA A 25 -1.12 6.33 -12.04
CA ALA A 25 0.02 5.58 -11.48
C ALA A 25 -0.45 4.30 -10.79
N SER A 26 -1.53 4.37 -10.01
CA SER A 26 -2.12 3.22 -9.33
C SER A 26 -2.58 2.13 -10.30
N GLY A 27 -3.34 2.50 -11.33
CA GLY A 27 -3.82 1.54 -12.34
C GLY A 27 -2.70 0.96 -13.19
N ALA A 28 -1.68 1.77 -13.53
CA ALA A 28 -0.50 1.29 -14.26
C ALA A 28 0.29 0.27 -13.42
N LEU A 29 0.53 0.57 -12.15
CA LEU A 29 1.22 -0.33 -11.22
C LEU A 29 0.45 -1.63 -11.00
N TYR A 30 -0.88 -1.57 -10.83
CA TYR A 30 -1.71 -2.78 -10.71
C TYR A 30 -1.53 -3.72 -11.91
N ASN A 31 -1.46 -3.15 -13.11
CA ASN A 31 -1.27 -3.90 -14.34
C ASN A 31 0.16 -4.46 -14.53
N THR A 32 1.14 -4.13 -13.67
CA THR A 32 2.46 -4.79 -13.68
C THR A 32 2.55 -5.94 -12.68
N LEU A 33 1.55 -6.13 -11.82
CA LEU A 33 1.60 -7.15 -10.79
C LEU A 33 1.48 -8.56 -11.39
N VAL A 34 2.19 -9.50 -10.75
CA VAL A 34 2.15 -10.93 -11.04
C VAL A 34 0.95 -11.58 -10.34
N ASP A 35 0.57 -12.77 -10.81
CA ASP A 35 -0.45 -13.58 -10.14
C ASP A 35 0.10 -14.12 -8.81
N ASN A 36 -0.79 -14.36 -7.84
CA ASN A 36 -0.37 -14.86 -6.53
C ASN A 36 0.21 -16.29 -6.59
N SER A 37 -0.22 -17.10 -7.58
CA SER A 37 0.33 -18.44 -7.81
C SER A 37 1.79 -18.44 -8.28
N ASP A 38 2.26 -17.32 -8.84
CA ASP A 38 3.64 -17.14 -9.30
C ASP A 38 4.55 -16.55 -8.21
N GLN A 39 4.03 -16.24 -7.02
CA GLN A 39 4.81 -15.60 -5.97
C GLN A 39 5.60 -16.62 -5.14
N PRO A 40 6.87 -16.31 -4.79
CA PRO A 40 7.63 -17.15 -3.87
C PRO A 40 7.00 -17.13 -2.47
N SER A 41 7.31 -18.14 -1.68
CA SER A 41 6.94 -18.14 -0.26
C SER A 41 7.69 -17.07 0.52
N VAL A 42 7.02 -16.51 1.53
CA VAL A 42 7.64 -15.63 2.52
C VAL A 42 8.12 -16.51 3.67
N SER A 43 9.38 -16.35 4.09
CA SER A 43 9.89 -17.12 5.22
C SER A 43 9.18 -16.76 6.53
N GLU A 44 9.05 -17.74 7.42
CA GLU A 44 8.45 -17.53 8.75
C GLU A 44 9.21 -16.49 9.58
N GLU A 45 10.55 -16.49 9.50
CA GLU A 45 11.40 -15.46 10.12
C GLU A 45 10.99 -14.04 9.70
N ASN A 46 10.76 -13.81 8.40
CA ASN A 46 10.35 -12.50 7.93
C ASN A 46 8.95 -12.11 8.43
N ILE A 47 8.04 -13.07 8.56
CA ILE A 47 6.70 -12.83 9.09
C ILE A 47 6.77 -12.44 10.58
N ILE A 48 7.58 -13.15 11.36
CA ILE A 48 7.78 -12.88 12.79
C ILE A 48 8.41 -11.50 12.99
N ASP A 49 9.51 -11.21 12.29
CA ASP A 49 10.19 -9.91 12.36
C ASP A 49 9.25 -8.73 12.04
N LEU A 50 8.45 -8.88 10.97
CA LEU A 50 7.46 -7.88 10.57
C LEU A 50 6.35 -7.75 11.63
N ALA A 51 5.83 -8.86 12.16
CA ALA A 51 4.81 -8.81 13.21
C ALA A 51 5.32 -8.10 14.47
N GLU A 52 6.54 -8.41 14.92
CA GLU A 52 7.17 -7.73 16.05
C GLU A 52 7.38 -6.24 15.79
N MET A 53 7.77 -5.86 14.57
CA MET A 53 7.88 -4.46 14.17
C MET A 53 6.54 -3.74 14.27
N PHE A 54 5.47 -4.31 13.71
CA PHE A 54 4.14 -3.68 13.77
C PHE A 54 3.67 -3.48 15.21
N VAL A 55 3.92 -4.44 16.11
CA VAL A 55 3.60 -4.30 17.53
C VAL A 55 4.47 -3.25 18.21
N ARG A 56 5.78 -3.23 17.98
CA ARG A 56 6.70 -2.22 18.56
C ARG A 56 6.28 -0.79 18.24
N TYR A 57 5.78 -0.55 17.03
CA TYR A 57 5.33 0.77 16.57
C TYR A 57 3.82 0.99 16.74
N ASN A 58 3.09 0.10 17.43
CA ASN A 58 1.64 0.21 17.59
C ASN A 58 0.88 0.38 16.26
N ALA A 59 1.40 -0.25 15.20
CA ALA A 59 0.84 -0.24 13.86
C ALA A 59 -0.10 -1.43 13.59
N ASP A 60 -0.03 -2.48 14.42
CA ASP A 60 -0.75 -3.76 14.24
C ASP A 60 -2.28 -3.64 14.26
N LYS A 61 -2.82 -2.53 14.77
CA LYS A 61 -4.27 -2.27 14.81
C LYS A 61 -4.79 -1.54 13.57
N VAL A 62 -3.93 -0.92 12.78
CA VAL A 62 -4.35 -0.01 11.71
C VAL A 62 -3.72 -0.34 10.36
N LEU A 63 -2.47 -0.81 10.36
CA LEU A 63 -1.73 -1.20 9.18
C LEU A 63 -1.60 -2.73 9.14
N GLY A 64 -1.37 -3.26 7.95
CA GLY A 64 -1.07 -4.67 7.74
C GLY A 64 0.02 -4.85 6.71
N ILE A 65 0.34 -6.10 6.41
CA ILE A 65 1.12 -6.45 5.22
C ILE A 65 0.26 -7.23 4.25
N HIS A 66 0.58 -7.15 2.97
CA HIS A 66 -0.11 -7.87 1.92
C HIS A 66 0.91 -8.42 0.92
N LEU A 67 0.63 -9.58 0.34
CA LEU A 67 1.48 -10.15 -0.72
C LEU A 67 1.18 -9.43 -2.03
N ILE A 68 2.16 -8.84 -2.71
CA ILE A 68 1.91 -7.96 -3.87
C ILE A 68 1.45 -8.78 -5.08
N HIS A 69 0.15 -8.79 -5.38
CA HIS A 69 -0.37 -9.49 -6.56
C HIS A 69 -1.55 -8.77 -7.21
N GLY A 70 -1.76 -9.10 -8.48
CA GLY A 70 -2.96 -8.79 -9.25
C GLY A 70 -3.59 -10.10 -9.76
N HIS A 71 -4.90 -10.11 -9.92
CA HIS A 71 -5.62 -11.31 -10.39
C HIS A 71 -5.97 -11.25 -11.89
N PHE A 72 -5.91 -10.05 -12.47
CA PHE A 72 -6.25 -9.78 -13.86
C PHE A 72 -5.66 -8.42 -14.27
N LYS A 73 -5.76 -8.07 -15.55
CA LYS A 73 -5.45 -6.73 -16.03
C LYS A 73 -6.72 -5.88 -16.09
N ILE A 74 -6.61 -4.62 -15.71
CA ILE A 74 -7.71 -3.64 -15.74
C ILE A 74 -7.61 -2.74 -16.97
N PRO A 75 -8.76 -2.24 -17.50
CA PRO A 75 -8.76 -1.30 -18.63
C PRO A 75 -7.97 -0.01 -18.32
N LYS A 76 -7.55 0.68 -19.38
CA LYS A 76 -7.00 2.04 -19.24
C LYS A 76 -8.03 2.96 -18.58
N ASN A 77 -7.55 3.99 -17.89
CA ASN A 77 -8.37 4.97 -17.16
C ASN A 77 -9.26 4.36 -16.08
N THR A 78 -8.86 3.21 -15.52
CA THR A 78 -9.53 2.58 -14.39
C THR A 78 -8.54 2.27 -13.27
N VAL A 79 -9.05 2.12 -12.05
CA VAL A 79 -8.30 1.73 -10.85
C VAL A 79 -9.04 0.65 -10.07
N MET A 80 -8.31 -0.06 -9.21
CA MET A 80 -8.91 -0.94 -8.21
C MET A 80 -9.32 -0.13 -6.98
N LEU A 81 -10.62 0.10 -6.83
CA LEU A 81 -11.20 0.85 -5.71
C LEU A 81 -11.97 -0.09 -4.79
N ARG A 82 -11.65 -0.04 -3.50
CA ARG A 82 -12.31 -0.79 -2.43
C ARG A 82 -13.34 0.08 -1.73
N SER A 83 -14.49 -0.50 -1.40
CA SER A 83 -15.56 0.14 -0.63
C SER A 83 -16.03 -0.79 0.49
N ASN A 84 -16.43 -0.20 1.61
CA ASN A 84 -17.01 -0.91 2.74
C ASN A 84 -18.54 -0.89 2.67
N PHE A 85 -19.16 -1.97 3.12
CA PHE A 85 -20.60 -2.11 3.29
C PHE A 85 -20.86 -2.52 4.73
N GLU A 86 -21.86 -1.93 5.37
CA GLU A 86 -22.16 -2.18 6.79
C GLU A 86 -23.26 -3.24 6.99
N SER A 87 -23.94 -3.67 5.92
CA SER A 87 -25.08 -4.59 6.00
C SER A 87 -25.21 -5.47 4.76
N PRO A 88 -24.54 -6.64 4.71
CA PRO A 88 -23.62 -7.18 5.73
C PRO A 88 -22.25 -6.47 5.74
N SER A 89 -21.48 -6.65 6.84
CA SER A 89 -20.12 -6.12 6.96
C SER A 89 -19.21 -6.78 5.92
N LEU A 90 -19.02 -6.10 4.80
CA LEU A 90 -18.26 -6.60 3.65
C LEU A 90 -17.36 -5.50 3.12
N ARG A 91 -16.32 -5.93 2.41
CA ARG A 91 -15.49 -5.04 1.63
C ARG A 91 -15.40 -5.56 0.21
N TRP A 92 -15.72 -4.71 -0.75
CA TRP A 92 -15.70 -5.07 -2.16
C TRP A 92 -14.65 -4.24 -2.89
N THR A 93 -13.79 -4.88 -3.66
CA THR A 93 -12.84 -4.18 -4.55
C THR A 93 -13.28 -4.37 -5.99
N LYS A 94 -13.42 -3.28 -6.74
CA LYS A 94 -13.83 -3.31 -8.14
C LYS A 94 -12.97 -2.40 -9.01
N VAL A 95 -12.95 -2.72 -10.30
CA VAL A 95 -12.49 -1.81 -11.34
C VAL A 95 -13.44 -0.62 -11.39
N THR A 96 -12.89 0.59 -11.30
CA THR A 96 -13.66 1.85 -11.31
C THR A 96 -13.00 2.84 -12.26
N ASP A 97 -13.80 3.48 -13.12
CA ASP A 97 -13.34 4.56 -14.01
C ASP A 97 -12.87 5.75 -13.18
N ILE A 98 -11.71 6.31 -13.51
CA ILE A 98 -11.11 7.45 -12.79
C ILE A 98 -12.06 8.66 -12.78
N ASP A 99 -12.76 8.91 -13.89
CA ASP A 99 -13.69 10.04 -14.03
C ASP A 99 -14.93 9.94 -13.11
N LYS A 100 -15.18 8.76 -12.53
CA LYS A 100 -16.29 8.53 -11.58
C LYS A 100 -15.86 8.62 -10.12
N ILE A 101 -14.59 8.90 -9.86
CA ILE A 101 -14.04 8.96 -8.51
C ILE A 101 -14.03 10.40 -8.03
N GLU A 102 -14.59 10.63 -6.83
CA GLU A 102 -14.44 11.89 -6.12
C GLU A 102 -13.14 11.84 -5.29
N PRO A 103 -12.08 12.59 -5.64
CA PRO A 103 -10.76 12.42 -5.02
C PRO A 103 -10.72 12.71 -3.53
N SER A 104 -11.59 13.60 -3.03
CA SER A 104 -11.69 13.95 -1.60
C SER A 104 -12.23 12.82 -0.73
N ARG A 105 -12.80 11.78 -1.33
CA ARG A 105 -13.40 10.62 -0.64
C ARG A 105 -12.56 9.36 -0.70
N VAL A 106 -11.45 9.39 -1.42
CA VAL A 106 -10.61 8.22 -1.65
C VAL A 106 -9.23 8.46 -1.08
N TYR A 107 -8.65 7.40 -0.51
CA TYR A 107 -7.27 7.39 -0.07
C TYR A 107 -6.50 6.18 -0.62
N ARG A 108 -5.18 6.30 -0.56
CA ARG A 108 -4.24 5.24 -0.93
C ARG A 108 -4.31 4.10 0.09
N HIS A 109 -4.56 2.86 -0.34
CA HIS A 109 -4.88 1.76 0.58
C HIS A 109 -3.83 0.66 0.69
N ILE A 110 -3.34 0.12 -0.45
CA ILE A 110 -2.27 -0.91 -0.45
C ILE A 110 -1.12 -0.46 -1.32
N PHE A 111 0.10 -0.51 -0.77
CA PHE A 111 1.29 0.16 -1.28
C PHE A 111 2.40 -0.83 -1.63
N ALA A 112 2.87 -0.78 -2.87
CA ALA A 112 4.13 -1.42 -3.22
C ALA A 112 5.28 -0.41 -3.05
N LEU A 113 6.44 -0.89 -2.60
CA LEU A 113 7.65 -0.10 -2.62
C LEU A 113 8.21 -0.07 -4.05
N THR A 114 8.34 1.14 -4.61
CA THR A 114 8.89 1.38 -5.94
C THR A 114 10.18 2.20 -5.85
N LYS A 115 10.86 2.39 -6.98
CA LYS A 115 12.04 3.28 -7.06
C LYS A 115 11.73 4.72 -6.63
N ASP A 116 10.47 5.14 -6.73
CA ASP A 116 10.01 6.49 -6.45
C ASP A 116 9.36 6.62 -5.06
N GLY A 117 9.44 5.57 -4.23
CA GLY A 117 8.79 5.49 -2.91
C GLY A 117 7.59 4.56 -2.88
N LEU A 118 6.75 4.69 -1.84
CA LEU A 118 5.54 3.88 -1.71
C LEU A 118 4.49 4.35 -2.73
N CYS A 119 4.04 3.42 -3.58
CA CYS A 119 3.02 3.70 -4.58
C CYS A 119 1.83 2.77 -4.36
N ALA A 120 0.64 3.36 -4.21
CA ALA A 120 -0.57 2.59 -3.99
C ALA A 120 -1.09 1.96 -5.29
N TYR A 121 -1.30 0.65 -5.29
CA TYR A 121 -1.89 -0.08 -6.43
C TYR A 121 -3.35 -0.49 -6.18
N LYS A 122 -3.86 -0.26 -4.97
CA LYS A 122 -5.28 -0.34 -4.62
C LYS A 122 -5.65 0.87 -3.77
N LEU A 123 -6.83 1.40 -3.99
CA LEU A 123 -7.38 2.57 -3.31
C LEU A 123 -8.62 2.19 -2.49
N GLN A 124 -9.00 3.03 -1.54
CA GLN A 124 -10.15 2.81 -0.68
C GLN A 124 -11.03 4.06 -0.62
N ASP A 125 -12.33 3.89 -0.80
CA ASP A 125 -13.35 4.89 -0.52
C ASP A 125 -13.65 4.94 0.99
N GLY A 126 -13.80 6.15 1.50
CA GLY A 126 -14.06 6.45 2.90
C GLY A 126 -12.99 7.34 3.54
N PRO A 127 -13.11 7.59 4.85
CA PRO A 127 -12.16 8.41 5.57
C PRO A 127 -10.80 7.70 5.69
N LEU A 128 -9.74 8.49 5.73
CA LEU A 128 -8.41 8.03 6.10
C LEU A 128 -8.45 7.36 7.49
N PRO A 129 -7.72 6.26 7.69
CA PRO A 129 -7.57 5.68 9.01
C PRO A 129 -6.82 6.64 9.94
N ASP A 130 -7.12 6.56 11.24
CA ASP A 130 -6.35 7.26 12.27
C ASP A 130 -5.00 6.57 12.47
N LEU A 131 -3.91 7.25 12.08
CA LEU A 131 -2.53 6.78 12.27
C LEU A 131 -1.82 7.52 13.40
N SER A 132 -2.54 8.33 14.20
CA SER A 132 -1.92 9.10 15.30
C SER A 132 -1.28 8.20 16.36
N GLY A 133 -1.75 6.96 16.49
CA GLY A 133 -1.18 5.95 17.38
C GLY A 133 0.06 5.24 16.82
N VAL A 134 0.41 5.41 15.55
CA VAL A 134 1.56 4.74 14.93
C VAL A 134 2.84 5.46 15.32
N GLY A 135 3.81 4.71 15.85
CA GLY A 135 5.09 5.24 16.30
C GLY A 135 5.89 5.88 15.17
N LEU A 136 6.55 7.00 15.49
CA LEU A 136 7.46 7.69 14.58
C LEU A 136 8.59 6.76 14.14
N GLY A 137 8.92 6.76 12.85
CA GLY A 137 9.98 5.91 12.28
C GLY A 137 9.51 4.53 11.79
N PHE A 138 8.25 4.16 12.00
CA PHE A 138 7.70 2.89 11.50
C PHE A 138 7.95 2.67 10.00
N LEU A 139 7.61 3.67 9.17
CA LEU A 139 7.81 3.55 7.72
C LEU A 139 9.28 3.40 7.34
N ASP A 140 10.17 4.11 8.04
CA ASP A 140 11.60 4.07 7.74
C ASP A 140 12.15 2.67 8.06
N GLU A 141 11.79 2.11 9.22
CA GLU A 141 12.18 0.74 9.59
C GLU A 141 11.57 -0.28 8.63
N PHE A 142 10.29 -0.14 8.27
CA PHE A 142 9.60 -1.01 7.32
C PHE A 142 10.29 -1.02 5.96
N ILE A 143 10.49 0.16 5.34
CA ILE A 143 11.12 0.29 4.02
C ILE A 143 12.54 -0.29 4.06
N ASN A 144 13.33 0.05 5.09
CA ASN A 144 14.69 -0.47 5.25
C ASN A 144 14.71 -1.99 5.39
N TYR A 145 13.75 -2.56 6.13
CA TYR A 145 13.63 -4.00 6.30
C TYR A 145 13.29 -4.69 4.97
N ILE A 146 12.27 -4.18 4.25
CA ILE A 146 11.85 -4.69 2.95
C ILE A 146 13.01 -4.69 1.94
N VAL A 147 13.80 -3.61 1.88
CA VAL A 147 14.97 -3.53 1.00
C VAL A 147 16.05 -4.52 1.44
N LYS A 148 16.40 -4.52 2.73
CA LYS A 148 17.49 -5.37 3.28
C LYS A 148 17.22 -6.87 3.11
N LYS A 149 15.96 -7.29 3.21
CA LYS A 149 15.54 -8.69 3.07
C LYS A 149 15.11 -9.07 1.65
N ASN A 150 15.30 -8.17 0.66
CA ASN A 150 14.93 -8.37 -0.75
C ASN A 150 13.42 -8.66 -0.97
N LEU A 151 12.54 -7.98 -0.23
CA LEU A 151 11.08 -8.20 -0.26
C LEU A 151 10.31 -7.16 -1.10
N THR A 152 10.99 -6.25 -1.79
CA THR A 152 10.40 -5.05 -2.46
C THR A 152 9.26 -5.36 -3.44
N GLY A 153 9.36 -6.47 -4.18
CA GLY A 153 8.31 -6.92 -5.11
C GLY A 153 7.35 -7.96 -4.55
N LEU A 154 7.51 -8.33 -3.28
CA LEU A 154 6.78 -9.43 -2.64
C LEU A 154 5.83 -8.93 -1.56
N ILE A 155 6.28 -8.01 -0.70
CA ILE A 155 5.52 -7.52 0.45
C ILE A 155 5.16 -6.05 0.25
N SER A 156 3.86 -5.77 0.38
CA SER A 156 3.28 -4.43 0.46
C SER A 156 2.86 -4.10 1.88
N LEU A 157 2.76 -2.79 2.15
CA LEU A 157 2.05 -2.20 3.28
C LEU A 157 0.56 -2.03 2.92
#